data_AF-A0A2V7JD72-F1
#
_entry.id   AF-A0A2V7JD72-F1
#
_cell.length_a   1.000
_cell.length_b   1.000
_cell.length_c   1.000
_cell.angle_alpha   90.00
_cell.angle_beta   90.00
_cell.angle_gamma   90.00
#
_symmetry.space_group_name_H-M   'P 1'
#
loop_
_entity.id
_entity.type
_entity.pdbx_description
1 polymer ?
#
loop_
_entity_poly.entity_id
_entity_poly.type
_entity_poly.pdbx_seq_one_letter_code
_entity_poly.pdbx_strand_id
1 'polypeptide(L)'
;MTCAEFLKRYTDVRDGLITAPRELRRFERHLVQCPACRRYDTAVRRGVLALQAAGTIEPSRDFRRRLDARLERERRAIGAVPTGAGLAAALFVAAALALVALEGVRRTPVAHAPALPPVPFPKPVLQAGVPVVSFQDPRAGVFAASPASDGPTLIEPASAGR
;
A
#
# COMPACT_ATOMS: atom_id res chain seq x y z
N MET A 1 19.53 -7.73 10.12
CA MET A 1 20.44 -6.64 9.78
C MET A 1 21.86 -7.12 9.98
N THR A 2 22.78 -6.63 9.15
CA THR A 2 24.21 -6.89 9.32
C THR A 2 24.80 -5.94 10.36
N CYS A 3 25.99 -6.25 10.90
CA CYS A 3 26.67 -5.36 11.85
C CYS A 3 26.99 -4.00 11.22
N ALA A 4 27.34 -3.96 9.93
CA ALA A 4 27.61 -2.71 9.22
C ALA A 4 26.36 -1.83 9.09
N GLU A 5 25.21 -2.44 8.77
CA GLU A 5 23.92 -1.74 8.71
C GLU A 5 23.51 -1.21 10.10
N PHE A 6 23.71 -2.02 11.15
CA PHE A 6 23.49 -1.62 12.53
C PHE A 6 24.33 -0.39 12.91
N LEU A 7 25.64 -0.43 12.70
CA LEU A 7 26.55 0.66 13.07
C LEU A 7 26.23 1.94 12.29
N LYS A 8 25.93 1.83 11.00
CA LYS A 8 25.57 2.98 10.16
C LYS A 8 24.32 3.72 10.65
N ARG A 9 23.34 3.00 11.22
CA ARG A 9 22.06 3.54 11.67
C ARG A 9 21.96 3.70 13.19
N TYR A 10 23.02 3.42 13.94
CA TYR A 10 22.97 3.34 15.40
C TYR A 10 22.62 4.66 16.06
N THR A 11 23.25 5.74 15.63
CA THR A 11 22.98 7.10 16.14
C THR A 11 21.55 7.50 15.84
N ASP A 12 21.06 7.27 14.62
CA ASP A 12 19.70 7.63 14.22
C ASP A 12 18.64 6.91 15.05
N VAL A 13 18.86 5.63 15.38
CA VAL A 13 17.97 4.89 16.30
C VAL A 13 18.07 5.43 17.72
N ARG A 14 19.29 5.71 18.21
CA ARG A 14 19.53 6.19 19.58
C ARG A 14 18.97 7.60 19.82
N ASP A 15 19.07 8.46 18.82
CA ASP A 15 18.63 9.86 18.86
C ASP A 15 17.12 9.97 18.54
N GLY A 16 16.45 8.86 18.25
CA GLY A 16 15.01 8.81 18.00
C GLY A 16 14.58 9.30 16.62
N LEU A 17 15.52 9.41 15.66
CA LEU A 17 15.23 9.76 14.27
C LEU A 17 14.52 8.62 13.52
N ILE A 18 14.81 7.37 13.90
CA ILE A 18 14.13 6.18 13.36
C ILE A 18 13.05 5.74 14.36
N THR A 19 11.79 6.04 14.02
CA THR A 19 10.63 5.73 14.88
C THR A 19 9.80 4.53 14.39
N ALA A 20 10.08 4.02 13.19
CA ALA A 20 9.32 2.91 12.60
C ALA A 20 9.44 1.63 13.46
N PRO A 21 8.32 1.06 13.97
CA PRO A 21 8.38 -0.07 14.90
C PRO A 21 9.07 -1.32 14.36
N ARG A 22 9.02 -1.53 13.03
CA ARG A 22 9.70 -2.64 12.36
C ARG A 22 11.22 -2.50 12.42
N GLU A 23 11.73 -1.28 12.22
CA GLU A 23 13.18 -1.01 12.27
C GLU A 23 13.70 -1.15 13.70
N LEU A 24 12.97 -0.62 14.69
CA LEU A 24 13.32 -0.76 16.10
C LEU A 24 13.42 -2.24 16.52
N ARG A 25 12.42 -3.06 16.18
CA ARG A 25 12.45 -4.52 16.45
C ARG A 25 13.62 -5.22 15.75
N ARG A 26 14.00 -4.78 14.55
CA ARG A 26 15.14 -5.35 13.82
C ARG A 26 16.45 -5.02 14.55
N PHE A 27 16.54 -3.82 15.12
CA PHE A 27 17.65 -3.34 15.94
C PHE A 27 17.79 -4.10 17.25
N GLU A 28 16.69 -4.22 18.00
CA GLU A 28 16.62 -4.99 19.26
C GLU A 28 17.03 -6.45 19.04
N ARG A 29 16.50 -7.09 17.99
CA ARG A 29 16.85 -8.48 17.66
C ARG A 29 18.34 -8.64 17.39
N HIS A 30 18.96 -7.67 16.71
CA HIS A 30 20.39 -7.72 16.44
C HIS A 30 21.23 -7.60 17.71
N LEU A 31 20.83 -6.76 18.67
CA LEU A 31 21.50 -6.64 19.97
C LEU A 31 21.44 -7.94 20.79
N VAL A 32 20.33 -8.67 20.69
CA VAL A 32 20.20 -10.00 21.31
C VAL A 32 21.14 -11.01 20.66
N GLN A 33 21.22 -11.02 19.33
CA GLN A 33 21.94 -12.03 18.56
C GLN A 33 23.45 -11.76 18.41
N CYS A 34 23.88 -10.51 18.40
CA CYS A 34 25.26 -10.11 18.13
C CYS A 34 25.97 -9.60 19.39
N PRO A 35 26.91 -10.37 19.98
CA PRO A 35 27.63 -9.95 21.18
C PRO A 35 28.53 -8.74 20.95
N ALA A 36 29.09 -8.57 19.75
CA ALA A 36 29.94 -7.43 19.41
C ALA A 36 29.15 -6.10 19.43
N CYS A 37 28.00 -6.06 18.75
CA CYS A 37 27.13 -4.88 18.72
C CYS A 37 26.50 -4.59 20.09
N ARG A 38 26.22 -5.62 20.90
CA ARG A 38 25.78 -5.44 22.30
C ARG A 38 26.84 -4.78 23.17
N ARG A 39 28.11 -5.18 23.04
CA ARG A 39 29.23 -4.53 23.75
C ARG A 39 29.36 -3.07 23.34
N TYR A 40 29.24 -2.79 22.04
CA TYR A 40 29.25 -1.43 21.52
C TYR A 40 28.13 -0.58 22.12
N ASP A 41 26.88 -1.05 22.07
CA ASP A 41 25.74 -0.33 22.67
C ASP A 41 25.95 -0.05 24.16
N THR A 42 26.43 -1.05 24.90
CA THR A 42 26.73 -0.91 26.33
C THR A 42 27.82 0.15 26.58
N ALA A 43 28.89 0.13 25.79
CA ALA A 43 29.99 1.08 25.92
C ALA A 43 29.53 2.53 25.66
N VAL A 44 28.76 2.75 24.60
CA VAL A 44 28.23 4.08 24.28
C VAL A 44 27.21 4.55 25.33
N ARG A 45 26.35 3.67 25.85
CA ARG A 45 25.43 4.00 26.95
C ARG A 45 26.18 4.43 28.22
N ARG A 46 27.21 3.68 28.62
CA ARG A 46 28.04 4.02 29.77
C ARG A 46 28.81 5.34 29.57
N GLY A 47 29.38 5.56 28.39
CA GLY A 47 30.07 6.79 28.07
C GLY A 47 29.17 8.03 28.19
N VAL A 48 27.94 7.96 27.68
CA VAL A 48 26.97 9.06 27.81
C VAL A 48 26.58 9.30 29.26
N LEU A 49 26.32 8.25 30.05
CA LEU A 49 26.02 8.40 31.47
C LEU A 49 27.20 9.02 32.24
N ALA A 50 28.43 8.64 31.92
CA ALA A 50 29.62 9.22 32.53
C ALA A 50 29.77 10.71 32.20
N LEU A 51 29.51 11.10 30.94
CA LEU A 51 29.53 12.50 30.53
C LEU A 51 28.43 13.32 31.22
N GLN A 52 27.23 12.75 31.38
CA GLN A 52 26.14 13.40 32.11
C GLN A 52 26.49 13.58 33.60
N ALA A 53 27.16 12.60 34.20
CA ALA A 53 27.61 12.66 35.59
C ALA A 53 28.78 13.63 35.81
N ALA A 54 29.61 13.88 34.79
CA ALA A 54 30.77 14.78 34.88
C ALA A 54 30.42 16.27 35.07
N GLY A 55 29.12 16.60 35.06
CA GLY A 55 28.62 17.95 35.31
C GLY A 55 28.10 18.62 34.04
N THR A 56 26.99 19.34 34.19
CA THR A 56 26.41 20.13 33.10
C THR A 56 27.21 21.39 32.90
N ILE A 57 27.61 21.66 31.66
CA ILE A 57 28.14 22.97 31.26
C ILE A 57 26.99 23.97 31.38
N GLU A 58 27.05 24.87 32.38
CA GLU A 58 26.03 25.89 32.54
C GLU A 58 26.13 26.90 31.38
N PRO A 59 25.10 27.03 30.53
CA PRO A 59 25.13 27.98 29.44
C PRO A 59 25.15 29.42 29.98
N SER A 60 25.75 30.35 29.23
CA SER A 60 25.74 31.78 29.58
C SER A 60 24.30 32.26 29.84
N ARG A 61 24.08 33.17 30.79
CA ARG A 61 22.74 33.70 31.14
C ARG A 61 21.92 34.16 29.93
N ASP A 62 22.59 34.70 28.92
CA ASP A 62 22.00 35.22 27.67
C ASP A 62 21.74 34.15 26.60
N PHE A 63 22.16 32.91 26.81
CA PHE A 63 22.09 31.84 25.81
C PHE A 63 20.67 31.57 25.36
N ARG A 64 19.71 31.48 26.31
CA ARG A 64 18.30 31.22 25.99
C ARG A 64 17.73 32.28 25.06
N ARG A 65 17.97 33.56 25.39
CA ARG A 65 17.58 34.70 24.55
C ARG A 65 18.16 34.60 23.13
N ARG A 66 19.45 34.26 22.99
CA ARG A 66 20.07 34.10 21.66
C ARG A 66 19.52 32.90 20.90
N LEU A 67 19.26 31.79 21.59
CA LEU A 67 18.70 30.58 21.03
C LEU A 67 17.29 30.84 20.50
N ASP A 68 16.42 31.44 21.30
CA ASP A 68 15.04 31.75 20.92
C ASP A 68 15.00 32.67 19.70
N ALA A 69 15.80 33.74 19.71
CA ALA A 69 15.93 34.65 18.58
C ALA A 69 16.42 33.94 17.30
N ARG A 70 17.30 32.93 17.42
CA ARG A 70 17.74 32.14 16.26
C ARG A 70 16.63 31.19 15.80
N LEU A 71 15.98 30.46 16.69
CA LEU A 71 14.90 29.53 16.36
C LEU A 71 13.72 30.25 15.68
N GLU A 72 13.38 31.46 16.13
CA GLU A 72 12.37 32.28 15.45
C GLU A 72 12.77 32.68 14.03
N ARG A 73 14.03 33.07 13.81
CA ARG A 73 14.52 33.38 12.45
C ARG A 73 14.40 32.17 11.53
N GLU A 74 14.81 30.99 11.99
CA GLU A 74 14.70 29.75 11.20
C GLU A 74 13.24 29.38 10.94
N ARG A 75 12.35 29.48 11.95
CA ARG A 75 10.91 29.26 11.75
C ARG A 75 10.30 30.19 10.71
N ARG A 76 10.69 31.47 10.71
CA ARG A 76 10.26 32.44 9.68
C ARG A 76 10.83 32.10 8.31
N ALA A 77 12.09 31.66 8.23
CA ALA A 77 12.71 31.27 6.97
C ALA A 77 12.03 30.02 6.34
N ILE A 78 11.70 29.02 7.15
CA ILE A 78 11.00 27.80 6.71
C ILE A 78 9.53 28.10 6.35
N GLY A 79 8.88 29.01 7.09
CA GLY A 79 7.49 29.39 6.88
C GLY A 79 7.26 30.47 5.80
N ALA A 80 8.32 31.06 5.25
CA ALA A 80 8.22 32.04 4.17
C ALA A 80 7.92 31.33 2.84
N VAL A 81 6.68 30.84 2.70
CA VAL A 81 6.11 30.57 1.38
C VAL A 81 6.07 31.91 0.63
N PRO A 82 6.68 32.03 -0.56
CA PRO A 82 6.65 33.29 -1.29
C PRO A 82 5.19 33.70 -1.48
N THR A 83 4.89 34.98 -1.23
CA THR A 83 3.53 35.54 -1.21
C THR A 83 2.70 35.21 -2.47
N GLY A 84 3.35 34.89 -3.58
CA GLY A 84 2.72 34.45 -4.83
C GLY A 84 2.43 32.95 -4.97
N ALA A 85 3.01 32.06 -4.16
CA ALA A 85 2.82 30.62 -4.31
C ALA A 85 1.40 30.15 -3.94
N GLY A 86 0.75 30.82 -2.97
CA GLY A 86 -0.66 30.55 -2.66
C GLY A 86 -1.60 30.95 -3.80
N LEU A 87 -1.34 32.10 -4.43
CA LEU A 87 -2.09 32.58 -5.61
C LEU A 87 -1.86 31.67 -6.81
N ALA A 88 -0.61 31.28 -7.09
CA ALA A 88 -0.28 30.37 -8.18
C ALA A 88 -0.93 28.99 -8.01
N ALA A 89 -0.91 28.44 -6.78
CA ALA A 89 -1.60 27.19 -6.48
C ALA A 89 -3.12 27.31 -6.65
N ALA A 90 -3.73 28.40 -6.17
CA ALA A 90 -5.17 28.64 -6.35
C ALA A 90 -5.56 28.77 -7.82
N LEU A 91 -4.77 29.51 -8.61
CA LEU A 91 -4.98 29.65 -10.06
C LEU A 91 -4.80 28.32 -10.80
N PHE A 92 -3.81 27.51 -10.42
CA PHE A 92 -3.60 26.19 -11.01
C PHE A 92 -4.78 25.26 -10.74
N VAL A 93 -5.27 25.21 -9.50
CA VAL A 93 -6.46 24.43 -9.12
C VAL A 93 -7.70 24.93 -9.88
N ALA A 94 -7.90 26.24 -9.95
CA ALA A 94 -9.01 26.83 -10.70
C ALA A 94 -8.95 26.50 -12.20
N ALA A 95 -7.76 26.57 -12.81
CA ALA A 95 -7.56 26.21 -14.20
C ALA A 95 -7.81 24.73 -14.46
N ALA A 96 -7.34 23.84 -13.57
CA ALA A 96 -7.59 22.40 -13.67
C ALA A 96 -9.08 22.07 -13.58
N LEU A 97 -9.82 22.69 -12.65
CA LEU A 97 -11.27 22.54 -12.53
C LEU A 97 -12.00 23.05 -13.77
N ALA A 98 -11.59 24.20 -14.32
CA ALA A 98 -12.15 24.75 -15.54
C ALA A 98 -11.95 23.80 -16.74
N LEU A 99 -10.78 23.18 -16.86
CA LEU A 99 -10.47 22.20 -17.91
C LEU A 99 -11.35 20.95 -17.80
N VAL A 100 -11.52 20.42 -16.59
CA VAL A 100 -12.40 19.26 -16.33
C VAL A 100 -13.86 19.60 -16.66
N ALA A 101 -14.32 20.80 -16.31
CA ALA A 101 -15.68 21.25 -16.64
C ALA A 101 -15.88 21.37 -18.16
N LEU A 102 -14.90 21.92 -18.88
CA LEU A 102 -14.97 22.07 -20.34
C LEU A 102 -15.01 20.71 -21.05
N GLU A 103 -14.19 19.75 -20.63
CA GLU A 103 -14.20 18.39 -21.18
C GLU A 103 -15.46 17.61 -20.81
N GLY A 104 -16.01 17.83 -19.61
CA GLY A 104 -17.29 17.25 -19.19
C GLY A 104 -18.48 17.72 -20.05
N VAL A 105 -18.49 19.00 -20.43
CA VAL A 105 -19.52 19.59 -21.31
C VAL A 105 -19.35 19.18 -22.77
N ARG A 106 -18.11 18.86 -23.20
CA ARG A 106 -17.80 18.44 -24.58
C ARG A 106 -17.99 16.94 -24.84
N ARG A 107 -18.37 16.13 -23.85
CA ARG A 107 -18.69 14.71 -24.08
C ARG A 107 -19.85 14.62 -25.08
N THR A 108 -19.51 14.20 -26.30
CA THR A 108 -20.47 13.78 -27.31
C THR A 108 -21.35 12.65 -26.75
N PRO A 109 -22.66 12.64 -27.05
CA PRO A 109 -23.52 11.55 -26.63
C PRO A 109 -22.93 10.24 -27.14
N VAL A 110 -22.61 9.33 -26.22
CA VAL A 110 -22.17 7.99 -26.57
C VAL A 110 -23.30 7.35 -27.37
N ALA A 111 -23.09 7.19 -28.68
CA ALA A 111 -24.01 6.47 -29.53
C ALA A 111 -24.14 5.06 -28.95
N HIS A 112 -25.33 4.74 -28.43
CA HIS A 112 -25.60 3.41 -27.92
C HIS A 112 -25.45 2.42 -29.08
N ALA A 113 -24.51 1.48 -28.93
CA ALA A 113 -24.40 0.38 -29.87
C ALA A 113 -25.74 -0.38 -29.89
N PRO A 114 -26.29 -0.71 -31.07
CA PRO A 114 -27.52 -1.49 -31.14
C PRO A 114 -27.33 -2.82 -30.42
N ALA A 115 -28.32 -3.19 -29.59
CA ALA A 115 -28.31 -4.43 -28.85
C ALA A 115 -28.19 -5.60 -29.83
N LEU A 116 -27.05 -6.30 -29.78
CA LEU A 116 -26.88 -7.55 -30.52
C LEU A 116 -27.89 -8.58 -29.98
N PRO A 117 -28.46 -9.43 -30.85
CA PRO A 117 -29.39 -10.46 -30.42
C PRO A 117 -28.72 -11.39 -29.39
N PRO A 118 -29.47 -11.85 -28.38
CA PRO A 118 -28.93 -12.72 -27.34
C PRO A 118 -28.43 -14.02 -27.97
N VAL A 119 -27.12 -14.19 -28.01
CA VAL A 119 -26.49 -15.44 -28.42
C VAL A 119 -26.59 -16.41 -27.21
N PRO A 120 -27.10 -17.63 -27.40
CA PRO A 120 -27.19 -18.61 -26.31
C PRO A 120 -25.79 -19.03 -25.91
N PHE A 121 -25.27 -18.46 -24.82
CA PHE A 121 -24.05 -18.93 -24.20
C PHE A 121 -24.33 -20.25 -23.46
N PRO A 122 -23.52 -21.30 -23.67
CA PRO A 122 -23.69 -22.54 -22.94
C PRO A 122 -23.50 -22.28 -21.44
N LYS A 123 -24.50 -22.63 -20.62
CA LYS A 123 -24.43 -22.50 -19.17
C LYS A 123 -23.40 -23.51 -18.65
N PRO A 124 -22.34 -23.08 -17.95
CA PRO A 124 -21.41 -24.01 -17.35
C PRO A 124 -22.11 -24.80 -16.24
N VAL A 125 -22.20 -26.12 -16.40
CA VAL A 125 -22.72 -27.02 -15.37
C VAL A 125 -21.54 -27.47 -14.51
N LEU A 126 -21.52 -27.07 -13.24
CA LEU A 126 -20.56 -27.59 -12.27
C LEU A 126 -21.05 -28.96 -11.79
N GLN A 127 -20.43 -30.06 -12.22
CA GLN A 127 -20.61 -31.36 -11.58
C GLN A 127 -19.73 -31.43 -10.32
N ALA A 128 -20.36 -31.71 -9.17
CA ALA A 128 -19.65 -31.96 -7.93
C ALA A 128 -19.06 -33.38 -7.92
N GLY A 129 -17.80 -33.50 -8.31
CA GLY A 129 -16.98 -34.73 -8.19
C GLY A 129 -16.00 -34.92 -9.35
N VAL A 130 -14.70 -34.85 -9.03
CA VAL A 130 -13.45 -35.16 -9.81
C VAL A 130 -13.40 -34.75 -11.31
N PRO A 131 -12.28 -34.20 -11.80
CA PRO A 131 -12.28 -33.09 -12.74
C PRO A 131 -12.59 -33.53 -14.18
N VAL A 132 -13.87 -33.55 -14.54
CA VAL A 132 -14.29 -33.57 -15.94
C VAL A 132 -15.28 -32.42 -16.14
N VAL A 133 -14.82 -31.37 -16.82
CA VAL A 133 -15.72 -30.33 -17.34
C VAL A 133 -16.28 -30.87 -18.64
N SER A 134 -17.54 -31.29 -18.63
CA SER A 134 -18.26 -31.71 -19.83
C SER A 134 -19.14 -30.57 -20.34
N PHE A 135 -19.05 -30.27 -21.64
CA PHE A 135 -19.90 -29.28 -22.28
C PHE A 135 -21.14 -29.97 -22.85
N GLN A 136 -22.32 -29.53 -22.41
CA GLN A 136 -23.58 -30.06 -22.92
C GLN A 136 -23.86 -29.47 -24.31
N ASP A 137 -24.06 -30.34 -25.31
CA ASP A 137 -24.43 -29.92 -26.67
C ASP A 137 -25.83 -29.29 -26.64
N PRO A 138 -26.00 -28.02 -27.06
CA PRO A 138 -27.28 -27.32 -27.00
C PRO A 138 -28.39 -27.94 -27.86
N ARG A 139 -28.08 -28.95 -28.68
CA ARG A 139 -29.08 -29.69 -29.48
C ARG A 139 -29.63 -30.94 -28.79
N ALA A 140 -29.04 -31.37 -27.67
CA ALA A 140 -29.52 -32.52 -26.91
C ALA A 140 -30.72 -32.11 -26.04
N GLY A 141 -31.94 -32.38 -26.52
CA GLY A 141 -33.15 -32.23 -25.72
C GLY A 141 -33.20 -33.29 -24.60
N VAL A 142 -33.20 -32.85 -23.35
CA VAL A 142 -33.45 -33.74 -22.20
C VAL A 142 -34.96 -33.93 -22.08
N PHE A 143 -35.46 -35.12 -22.41
CA PHE A 143 -36.81 -35.52 -22.03
C PHE A 143 -36.78 -36.06 -20.60
N ALA A 144 -37.57 -35.46 -19.71
CA ALA A 144 -37.79 -35.99 -18.38
C ALA A 144 -38.62 -37.27 -18.48
N ALA A 145 -37.99 -38.43 -18.26
CA ALA A 145 -38.72 -39.65 -17.98
C ALA A 145 -39.44 -39.49 -16.62
N SER A 146 -40.72 -39.86 -16.59
CA SER A 146 -41.64 -39.79 -15.45
C SER A 146 -41.05 -40.37 -14.14
N PRO A 147 -41.46 -39.88 -12.96
CA PRO A 147 -40.86 -40.30 -11.69
C PRO A 147 -41.41 -41.67 -11.28
N ALA A 148 -40.73 -42.74 -11.69
CA ALA A 148 -40.88 -44.06 -11.10
C ALA A 148 -39.51 -44.76 -11.08
N SER A 149 -39.02 -44.95 -9.85
CA SER A 149 -38.03 -45.94 -9.38
C SER A 149 -36.90 -46.37 -10.33
N ASP A 150 -35.67 -46.03 -9.94
CA ASP A 150 -34.42 -46.73 -10.20
C ASP A 150 -34.30 -47.48 -11.54
N GLY A 151 -33.97 -46.74 -12.60
CA GLY A 151 -33.49 -47.28 -13.86
C GLY A 151 -32.38 -46.42 -14.45
N PRO A 152 -31.32 -47.00 -15.06
CA PRO A 152 -30.30 -46.23 -15.74
C PRO A 152 -30.91 -45.47 -16.93
N THR A 153 -30.64 -44.18 -17.01
CA THR A 153 -31.00 -43.31 -18.14
C THR A 153 -30.35 -43.84 -19.41
N LEU A 154 -31.16 -44.38 -20.33
CA LEU A 154 -30.72 -44.75 -21.67
C LEU A 154 -30.47 -43.47 -22.47
N ILE A 155 -29.20 -43.23 -22.79
CA ILE A 155 -28.77 -42.21 -23.75
C ILE A 155 -28.74 -42.90 -25.12
N GLU A 156 -29.64 -42.50 -26.02
CA GLU A 156 -29.59 -42.95 -27.41
C GLU A 156 -28.56 -42.10 -28.19
N PRO A 157 -27.45 -42.66 -28.67
CA PRO A 157 -26.53 -41.93 -29.53
C PRO A 157 -27.18 -41.67 -30.89
N ALA A 158 -27.07 -40.44 -31.38
CA ALA A 158 -27.55 -40.08 -32.69
C ALA A 158 -26.86 -40.95 -33.77
N SER A 159 -27.68 -41.71 -34.50
CA SER A 159 -27.33 -42.35 -35.76
C SER A 159 -26.71 -41.32 -36.71
N ALA A 160 -25.51 -41.61 -37.20
CA ALA A 160 -24.84 -40.83 -38.25
C ALA A 160 -25.52 -41.11 -39.60
N GLY A 161 -26.52 -40.30 -39.94
CA GLY A 161 -27.07 -40.20 -41.31
C GLY A 161 -26.14 -39.39 -42.21
N ARG A 162 -25.81 -39.94 -43.39
CA ARG A 162 -25.09 -39.28 -44.49
C ARG A 162 -25.87 -38.13 -45.09
#